data_AF-Q2U8C1-F1
#
_entry.id   AF-Q2U8C1-F1
#
_cell.length_a   1.000
_cell.length_b   1.000
_cell.length_c   1.000
_cell.angle_alpha   90.00
_cell.angle_beta   90.00
_cell.angle_gamma   90.00
#
_symmetry.space_group_name_H-M   'P 1'
#
loop_
_entity.id
_entity.type
_entity.pdbx_description
1 polymer ?
#
loop_
_entity_poly.entity_id
_entity_poly.type
_entity_poly.pdbx_seq_one_letter_code
_entity_poly.pdbx_strand_id
1 'polypeptide(L)'
;MLRINQTLFTMASNLTFPGHPSNISQIPSAFEIHDNRFFNIIGSAPKLEALLKNDDVPFAHEASVFIPSTDELFLTSNIFTDPVTNHSTIQISKVKVNALPVTGEVIKTTIPMANGAVNHGDGILFCGQGNQTEPSGLYQMSIDAPYEAELLVSGFYGRQFNSPNDVVVHSDGSIWFTDPIYGSKQGFRPRPQLPNQVYRFDPVTQNVRVVADGFGRPNGIAFSPDEKTVYITDTAYTLGDGTNDPTGPSTIYAFDVSSINGEQFLTNRRVFAMADTGVPDGIKLDMDGNVYAGCGDGINVWSPGGVLLGKILIKDGAANFSFGHSGQMFILNENTLWTAQLSRSVKGALLRI
;
A
#
# COMPACT_ATOMS: atom_id res chain seq x y z
N MET A 1 9.79 -37.09 13.69
CA MET A 1 10.62 -36.12 14.43
C MET A 1 11.97 -36.02 13.72
N LEU A 2 12.06 -35.18 12.69
CA LEU A 2 13.33 -34.83 12.05
C LEU A 2 13.62 -33.38 12.45
N ARG A 3 14.63 -33.20 13.31
CA ARG A 3 15.19 -31.88 13.61
C ARG A 3 16.01 -31.46 12.40
N ILE A 4 15.46 -30.58 11.58
CA ILE A 4 16.25 -29.85 10.60
C ILE A 4 16.90 -28.71 11.37
N ASN A 5 18.23 -28.80 11.55
CA ASN A 5 19.03 -27.71 12.05
C ASN A 5 18.82 -26.51 11.12
N GLN A 6 18.25 -25.43 11.64
CA GLN A 6 18.31 -24.11 11.03
C GLN A 6 19.77 -23.66 11.09
N THR A 7 20.55 -24.06 10.09
CA THR A 7 21.78 -23.36 9.76
C THR A 7 21.35 -22.03 9.16
N LEU A 8 21.39 -20.98 9.98
CA LEU A 8 21.40 -19.60 9.49
C LEU A 8 22.46 -19.51 8.40
N PHE A 9 22.04 -19.36 7.16
CA PHE A 9 22.91 -18.79 6.14
C PHE A 9 23.06 -17.33 6.49
N THR A 10 24.05 -17.03 7.33
CA THR A 10 24.61 -15.69 7.46
C THR A 10 25.20 -15.34 6.09
N MET A 11 24.43 -14.60 5.28
CA MET A 11 25.00 -13.89 4.13
C MET A 11 26.13 -13.02 4.67
N ALA A 12 27.32 -13.24 4.12
CA ALA A 12 28.55 -12.63 4.60
C ALA A 12 28.44 -11.09 4.59
N SER A 13 28.53 -10.48 5.78
CA SER A 13 28.57 -9.04 6.00
C SER A 13 29.87 -8.35 5.53
N ASN A 14 30.63 -8.99 4.64
CA ASN A 14 31.95 -8.52 4.19
C ASN A 14 32.06 -8.44 2.66
N LEU A 15 31.04 -7.88 1.99
CA LEU A 15 31.20 -7.45 0.62
C LEU A 15 31.78 -6.03 0.60
N THR A 16 33.11 -5.94 0.42
CA THR A 16 33.77 -4.66 0.12
C THR A 16 33.71 -4.44 -1.39
N PHE A 17 33.03 -3.37 -1.80
CA PHE A 17 32.89 -3.02 -3.21
C PHE A 17 33.72 -1.77 -3.53
N PRO A 18 34.56 -1.77 -4.58
CA PRO A 18 35.36 -0.62 -4.94
C PRO A 18 34.50 0.51 -5.52
N GLY A 19 34.65 1.73 -5.00
CA GLY A 19 34.10 2.95 -5.59
C GLY A 19 32.97 3.67 -4.83
N HIS A 20 32.65 3.29 -3.60
CA HIS A 20 31.55 3.89 -2.83
C HIS A 20 31.99 4.67 -1.58
N PRO A 21 31.17 5.64 -1.13
CA PRO A 21 31.54 6.58 -0.08
C PRO A 21 31.97 5.82 1.17
N SER A 22 33.05 6.31 1.75
CA SER A 22 33.95 5.65 2.68
C SER A 22 33.39 5.35 4.08
N ASN A 23 32.08 5.13 4.26
CA ASN A 23 31.51 4.81 5.57
C ASN A 23 30.17 4.07 5.55
N ILE A 24 30.17 2.78 5.16
CA ILE A 24 29.03 1.85 5.42
C ILE A 24 28.69 1.81 6.92
N SER A 25 29.67 2.10 7.80
CA SER A 25 29.52 2.14 9.25
C SER A 25 28.50 3.17 9.78
N GLN A 26 28.06 4.13 8.95
CA GLN A 26 27.12 5.19 9.33
C GLN A 26 25.66 4.90 8.96
N ILE A 27 25.40 3.81 8.22
CA ILE A 27 24.04 3.44 7.84
C ILE A 27 23.37 2.73 9.02
N PRO A 28 22.19 3.18 9.49
CA PRO A 28 21.49 2.51 10.56
C PRO A 28 21.18 1.06 10.19
N SER A 29 21.21 0.15 11.18
CA SER A 29 20.91 -1.27 10.96
C SER A 29 19.50 -1.55 10.45
N ALA A 30 18.61 -0.54 10.51
CA ALA A 30 17.29 -0.60 9.89
C ALA A 30 17.34 -0.60 8.36
N PHE A 31 18.46 -0.26 7.71
CA PHE A 31 18.58 -0.30 6.26
C PHE A 31 19.43 -1.49 5.85
N GLU A 32 18.77 -2.57 5.43
CA GLU A 32 19.42 -3.78 4.96
C GLU A 32 19.73 -3.67 3.46
N ILE A 33 20.98 -3.91 3.08
CA ILE A 33 21.47 -3.71 1.71
C ILE A 33 21.69 -5.07 1.06
N HIS A 34 21.03 -5.32 -0.07
CA HIS A 34 21.22 -6.53 -0.88
C HIS A 34 21.94 -6.25 -2.21
N ASP A 35 21.90 -5.01 -2.70
CA ASP A 35 22.53 -4.56 -3.94
C ASP A 35 23.04 -3.11 -3.80
N ASN A 36 24.20 -2.80 -4.39
CA ASN A 36 24.81 -1.46 -4.30
C ASN A 36 23.93 -0.35 -4.88
N ARG A 37 23.03 -0.65 -5.81
CA ARG A 37 22.08 0.35 -6.34
C ARG A 37 21.18 0.92 -5.25
N PHE A 38 20.99 0.22 -4.13
CA PHE A 38 20.20 0.72 -2.99
C PHE A 38 20.83 1.97 -2.35
N PHE A 39 22.14 2.18 -2.45
CA PHE A 39 22.79 3.41 -1.97
C PHE A 39 22.28 4.66 -2.68
N ASN A 40 21.86 4.55 -3.95
CA ASN A 40 21.25 5.66 -4.68
C ASN A 40 19.88 6.05 -4.11
N ILE A 41 19.19 5.07 -3.51
CA ILE A 41 17.86 5.24 -2.92
C ILE A 41 17.98 5.81 -1.51
N ILE A 42 18.79 5.21 -0.64
CA ILE A 42 18.88 5.63 0.78
C ILE A 42 19.78 6.86 0.98
N GLY A 43 20.67 7.16 0.03
CA GLY A 43 21.61 8.28 0.12
C GLY A 43 22.70 8.08 1.17
N SER A 44 23.36 9.16 1.57
CA SER A 44 24.54 9.10 2.45
C SER A 44 24.22 9.12 3.95
N ALA A 45 23.00 9.51 4.33
CA ALA A 45 22.61 9.67 5.73
C ALA A 45 21.12 9.31 5.93
N PRO A 46 20.72 8.07 5.62
CA PRO A 46 19.35 7.64 5.80
C PRO A 46 18.96 7.63 7.29
N LYS A 47 17.68 7.86 7.56
CA LYS A 47 17.12 7.84 8.92
C LYS A 47 15.77 7.15 8.94
N LEU A 48 15.44 6.54 10.07
CA LEU A 48 14.13 5.98 10.36
C LEU A 48 13.74 6.42 11.78
N GLU A 49 12.62 7.12 11.90
CA GLU A 49 12.17 7.74 13.15
C GLU A 49 10.66 7.51 13.33
N ALA A 50 10.21 7.26 14.57
CA ALA A 50 8.79 7.21 14.88
C ALA A 50 8.25 8.65 14.98
N LEU A 51 7.27 9.01 14.15
CA LEU A 51 6.64 10.33 14.16
C LEU A 51 5.52 10.42 15.19
N LEU A 52 4.67 9.40 15.23
CA LEU A 52 3.51 9.37 16.11
C LEU A 52 3.21 7.93 16.50
N LYS A 53 2.82 7.73 17.76
CA LYS A 53 2.46 6.42 18.31
C LYS A 53 1.16 6.53 19.09
N ASN A 54 0.31 5.52 18.95
CA ASN A 54 -0.91 5.36 19.74
C ASN A 54 -1.03 3.87 20.11
N ASP A 55 -0.91 3.57 21.40
CA ASP A 55 -0.94 2.19 21.90
C ASP A 55 -2.36 1.61 22.02
N ASP A 56 -3.40 2.46 21.96
CA ASP A 56 -4.80 2.04 22.13
C ASP A 56 -5.46 1.63 20.81
N VAL A 57 -5.04 2.25 19.69
CA VAL A 57 -5.64 2.04 18.36
C VAL A 57 -4.54 1.82 17.32
N PRO A 58 -4.66 0.78 16.45
CA PRO A 58 -3.73 0.54 15.34
C PRO A 58 -3.99 1.55 14.21
N PHE A 59 -3.80 2.84 14.51
CA PHE A 59 -4.26 3.95 13.69
C PHE A 59 -3.56 4.05 12.33
N ALA A 60 -2.33 3.58 12.22
CA ALA A 60 -1.46 3.68 11.06
C ALA A 60 -1.35 2.32 10.36
N HIS A 61 -2.38 1.92 9.61
CA HIS A 61 -2.40 0.65 8.88
C HIS A 61 -2.42 0.86 7.36
N GLU A 62 -3.39 1.61 6.85
CA GLU A 62 -3.71 1.69 5.41
C GLU A 62 -3.88 3.14 4.92
N ALA A 63 -4.11 3.32 3.62
CA ALA A 63 -4.40 4.62 2.97
C ALA A 63 -3.42 5.75 3.33
N SER A 64 -2.11 5.51 3.27
CA SER A 64 -1.12 6.59 3.42
C SER A 64 -1.26 7.61 2.27
N VAL A 65 -2.02 8.69 2.48
CA VAL A 65 -2.31 9.71 1.46
C VAL A 65 -1.76 11.06 1.93
N PHE A 66 -0.62 11.44 1.37
CA PHE A 66 0.04 12.71 1.66
C PHE A 66 -0.54 13.83 0.80
N ILE A 67 -0.88 14.96 1.42
CA ILE A 67 -1.35 16.19 0.79
C ILE A 67 -0.21 17.21 0.77
N PRO A 68 0.50 17.39 -0.36
CA PRO A 68 1.74 18.15 -0.39
C PRO A 68 1.58 19.65 -0.12
N SER A 69 0.39 20.19 -0.39
CA SER A 69 0.09 21.62 -0.22
C SER A 69 -0.10 22.03 1.23
N THR A 70 -0.45 21.09 2.11
CA THR A 70 -0.74 21.35 3.53
C THR A 70 0.18 20.59 4.49
N ASP A 71 1.07 19.73 3.98
CA ASP A 71 1.89 18.80 4.76
C ASP A 71 1.04 17.97 5.75
N GLU A 72 -0.10 17.50 5.25
CA GLU A 72 -1.03 16.64 5.98
C GLU A 72 -1.02 15.23 5.40
N LEU A 73 -1.06 14.23 6.28
CA LEU A 73 -1.14 12.83 5.93
C LEU A 73 -2.46 12.25 6.43
N PHE A 74 -3.26 11.73 5.52
CA PHE A 74 -4.43 10.93 5.85
C PHE A 74 -4.03 9.45 5.89
N LEU A 75 -4.68 8.69 6.78
CA LEU A 75 -4.43 7.27 6.98
C LEU A 75 -5.65 6.61 7.62
N THR A 76 -5.79 5.32 7.38
CA THR A 76 -6.84 4.46 7.96
C THR A 76 -6.22 3.49 8.96
N SER A 77 -6.94 3.23 10.04
CA SER A 77 -6.56 2.23 11.02
C SER A 77 -6.82 0.83 10.52
N ASN A 78 -6.17 -0.15 11.15
CA ASN A 78 -6.64 -1.53 11.07
C ASN A 78 -8.00 -1.64 11.79
N ILE A 79 -8.69 -2.76 11.57
CA ILE A 79 -9.90 -3.08 12.31
C ILE A 79 -9.59 -3.23 13.80
N PHE A 80 -10.38 -2.57 14.65
CA PHE A 80 -10.30 -2.71 16.09
C PHE A 80 -11.69 -2.74 16.71
N THR A 81 -11.79 -3.19 17.95
CA THR A 81 -13.06 -3.17 18.69
C THR A 81 -13.24 -1.81 19.33
N ASP A 82 -14.30 -1.10 18.94
CA ASP A 82 -14.67 0.17 19.57
C ASP A 82 -14.96 -0.06 21.07
N PRO A 83 -14.28 0.64 21.99
CA PRO A 83 -14.44 0.40 23.42
C PRO A 83 -15.81 0.85 23.97
N VAL A 84 -16.56 1.68 23.24
CA VAL A 84 -17.87 2.20 23.61
C VAL A 84 -18.99 1.31 23.06
N THR A 85 -18.91 0.95 21.78
CA THR A 85 -19.98 0.17 21.11
C THR A 85 -19.74 -1.33 21.14
N ASN A 86 -18.50 -1.76 21.42
CA ASN A 86 -18.04 -3.14 21.37
C ASN A 86 -18.24 -3.82 20.00
N HIS A 87 -18.30 -3.02 18.93
CA HIS A 87 -18.35 -3.48 17.55
C HIS A 87 -17.02 -3.22 16.86
N SER A 88 -16.70 -4.05 15.86
CA SER A 88 -15.52 -3.82 15.02
C SER A 88 -15.72 -2.56 14.17
N THR A 89 -14.71 -1.71 14.14
CA THR A 89 -14.69 -0.46 13.38
C THR A 89 -13.27 -0.15 12.89
N ILE A 90 -13.16 0.93 12.11
CA ILE A 90 -11.90 1.61 11.79
C ILE A 90 -12.02 3.09 12.17
N GLN A 91 -10.91 3.81 12.06
CA GLN A 91 -10.88 5.28 12.08
C GLN A 91 -10.06 5.82 10.90
N ILE A 92 -10.48 6.97 10.38
CA ILE A 92 -9.64 7.79 9.49
C ILE A 92 -8.99 8.86 10.34
N SER A 93 -7.68 9.05 10.21
CA SER A 93 -6.96 10.12 10.90
C SER A 93 -6.26 11.04 9.92
N LYS A 94 -6.12 12.30 10.30
CA LYS A 94 -5.28 13.30 9.62
C LYS A 94 -4.16 13.74 10.53
N VAL A 95 -2.92 13.68 10.04
CA VAL A 95 -1.70 13.99 10.79
C VAL A 95 -0.97 15.15 10.13
N LYS A 96 -0.59 16.17 10.91
CA LYS A 96 0.26 17.27 10.42
C LYS A 96 1.73 16.86 10.58
N VAL A 97 2.31 16.31 9.53
CA VAL A 97 3.59 15.56 9.61
C VAL A 97 4.82 16.44 9.82
N ASN A 98 4.73 17.73 9.51
CA ASN A 98 5.80 18.71 9.73
C ASN A 98 5.55 19.67 10.89
N ALA A 99 4.45 19.50 11.64
CA ALA A 99 4.19 20.29 12.84
C ALA A 99 5.07 19.88 14.02
N LEU A 100 5.32 20.81 14.94
CA LEU A 100 6.04 20.56 16.19
C LEU A 100 5.18 21.02 17.38
N PRO A 101 4.65 20.10 18.21
CA PRO A 101 4.70 18.64 18.06
C PRO A 101 3.89 18.14 16.86
N VAL A 102 4.22 16.95 16.35
CA VAL A 102 3.39 16.23 15.38
C VAL A 102 2.10 15.81 16.09
N THR A 103 0.95 16.14 15.51
CA THR A 103 -0.36 15.81 16.06
C THR A 103 -1.24 15.15 15.00
N GLY A 104 -2.11 14.26 15.45
CA GLY A 104 -3.15 13.63 14.65
C GLY A 104 -4.53 13.95 15.20
N GLU A 105 -5.52 14.07 14.31
CA GLU A 105 -6.94 14.14 14.66
C GLU A 105 -7.73 13.03 13.95
N VAL A 106 -8.75 12.51 14.63
CA VAL A 106 -9.68 11.55 14.04
C VAL A 106 -10.74 12.29 13.26
N ILE A 107 -10.93 11.89 12.00
CA ILE A 107 -11.92 12.44 11.10
C ILE A 107 -13.23 11.67 11.26
N LYS A 108 -14.33 12.41 11.38
CA LYS A 108 -15.67 11.86 11.25
C LYS A 108 -16.05 11.84 9.79
N THR A 109 -16.38 10.66 9.29
CA THR A 109 -16.80 10.44 7.90
C THR A 109 -17.92 9.41 7.85
N THR A 110 -18.59 9.31 6.71
CA THR A 110 -19.64 8.33 6.40
C THR A 110 -19.12 7.14 5.60
N ILE A 111 -17.81 7.06 5.33
CA ILE A 111 -17.23 5.96 4.55
C ILE A 111 -17.20 4.68 5.42
N PRO A 112 -17.91 3.61 5.02
CA PRO A 112 -17.98 2.39 5.81
C PRO A 112 -16.70 1.56 5.63
N MET A 113 -15.99 1.30 6.74
CA MET A 113 -14.79 0.46 6.78
C MET A 113 -13.76 0.89 5.71
N ALA A 114 -13.37 2.16 5.73
CA ALA A 114 -12.35 2.69 4.81
C ALA A 114 -11.03 1.91 4.94
N ASN A 115 -10.44 1.53 3.80
CA ASN A 115 -9.16 0.81 3.72
C ASN A 115 -8.14 1.65 2.96
N GLY A 116 -7.74 1.26 1.74
CA GLY A 116 -6.80 1.99 0.89
C GLY A 116 -7.42 3.23 0.25
N ALA A 117 -6.56 4.15 -0.19
CA ALA A 117 -6.99 5.41 -0.77
C ALA A 117 -5.89 6.08 -1.59
N VAL A 118 -6.27 7.06 -2.40
CA VAL A 118 -5.37 7.81 -3.28
C VAL A 118 -5.82 9.27 -3.42
N ASN A 119 -4.86 10.18 -3.68
CA ASN A 119 -5.18 11.56 -4.04
C ASN A 119 -6.06 11.59 -5.31
N HIS A 120 -7.14 12.37 -5.30
CA HIS A 120 -8.01 12.48 -6.46
C HIS A 120 -8.76 13.82 -6.49
N GLY A 121 -8.50 14.64 -7.51
CA GLY A 121 -8.99 16.01 -7.59
C GLY A 121 -8.54 16.84 -6.38
N ASP A 122 -9.47 17.60 -5.81
CA ASP A 122 -9.26 18.37 -4.57
C ASP A 122 -9.49 17.53 -3.29
N GLY A 123 -9.59 16.22 -3.43
CA GLY A 123 -9.98 15.31 -2.36
C GLY A 123 -9.16 14.02 -2.31
N ILE A 124 -9.72 13.03 -1.64
CA ILE A 124 -9.17 11.69 -1.50
C ILE A 124 -10.22 10.68 -1.96
N LEU A 125 -9.80 9.75 -2.81
CA LEU A 125 -10.62 8.64 -3.24
C LEU A 125 -10.30 7.41 -2.38
N PHE A 126 -11.27 6.96 -1.60
CA PHE A 126 -11.16 5.81 -0.70
C PHE A 126 -11.81 4.55 -1.29
N CYS A 127 -11.19 3.42 -1.00
CA CYS A 127 -11.86 2.13 -0.97
C CYS A 127 -12.64 2.00 0.34
N GLY A 128 -13.98 2.02 0.26
CA GLY A 128 -14.85 1.64 1.36
C GLY A 128 -15.15 0.15 1.30
N GLN A 129 -14.74 -0.62 2.30
CA GLN A 129 -14.98 -2.07 2.29
C GLN A 129 -16.43 -2.43 2.56
N GLY A 130 -17.23 -1.49 3.06
CA GLY A 130 -18.62 -1.70 3.43
C GLY A 130 -18.76 -2.50 4.72
N ASN A 131 -19.99 -2.82 5.08
CA ASN A 131 -20.29 -3.73 6.19
C ASN A 131 -21.54 -4.56 5.87
N GLN A 132 -22.23 -5.06 6.90
CA GLN A 132 -23.43 -5.88 6.75
C GLN A 132 -24.64 -5.09 6.21
N THR A 133 -24.66 -3.77 6.40
CA THR A 133 -25.79 -2.89 6.05
C THR A 133 -25.44 -1.83 5.02
N GLU A 134 -24.18 -1.41 4.98
CA GLU A 134 -23.69 -0.36 4.09
C GLU A 134 -22.87 -0.96 2.94
N PRO A 135 -23.01 -0.40 1.72
CA PRO A 135 -22.35 -0.95 0.55
C PRO A 135 -20.83 -0.80 0.64
N SER A 136 -20.13 -1.72 -0.01
CA SER A 136 -18.73 -1.53 -0.40
C SER A 136 -18.66 -0.64 -1.65
N GLY A 137 -17.50 -0.03 -1.93
CA GLY A 137 -17.35 0.80 -3.12
C GLY A 137 -16.18 1.78 -3.08
N LEU A 138 -16.18 2.68 -4.07
CA LEU A 138 -15.27 3.81 -4.13
C LEU A 138 -15.95 5.08 -3.65
N TYR A 139 -15.31 5.80 -2.74
CA TYR A 139 -15.85 7.00 -2.10
C TYR A 139 -14.94 8.20 -2.31
N GLN A 140 -15.47 9.31 -2.84
CA GLN A 140 -14.73 10.57 -2.92
C GLN A 140 -14.97 11.36 -1.62
N MET A 141 -13.91 11.81 -0.96
CA MET A 141 -13.99 12.61 0.26
C MET A 141 -13.25 13.94 0.12
N SER A 142 -13.81 15.01 0.70
CA SER A 142 -13.11 16.30 0.86
C SER A 142 -11.93 16.18 1.83
N ILE A 143 -10.83 16.89 1.57
CA ILE A 143 -9.72 17.05 2.53
C ILE A 143 -10.03 18.09 3.63
N ASP A 144 -11.04 18.92 3.43
CA ASP A 144 -11.48 19.94 4.38
C ASP A 144 -12.74 19.51 5.15
N ALA A 145 -12.81 19.95 6.40
CA ALA A 145 -14.01 19.80 7.22
C ALA A 145 -15.23 20.46 6.52
N PRO A 146 -16.41 19.81 6.51
CA PRO A 146 -16.80 18.69 7.37
C PRO A 146 -16.47 17.29 6.83
N TYR A 147 -15.56 17.15 5.86
CA TYR A 147 -15.10 15.87 5.31
C TYR A 147 -16.23 15.05 4.64
N GLU A 148 -17.11 15.73 3.93
CA GLU A 148 -18.20 15.10 3.19
C GLU A 148 -17.65 14.04 2.23
N ALA A 149 -18.35 12.90 2.17
CA ALA A 149 -18.01 11.78 1.30
C ALA A 149 -19.18 11.37 0.41
N GLU A 150 -18.88 11.08 -0.86
CA GLU A 150 -19.84 10.62 -1.87
C GLU A 150 -19.45 9.23 -2.39
N LEU A 151 -20.43 8.32 -2.48
CA LEU A 151 -20.25 7.01 -3.11
C LEU A 151 -20.29 7.14 -4.63
N LEU A 152 -19.20 6.79 -5.31
CA LEU A 152 -19.10 6.84 -6.77
C LEU A 152 -19.60 5.56 -7.44
N VAL A 153 -19.22 4.39 -6.91
CA VAL A 153 -19.59 3.08 -7.47
C VAL A 153 -19.51 1.99 -6.41
N SER A 154 -20.47 1.06 -6.39
CA SER A 154 -20.61 0.04 -5.33
C SER A 154 -20.76 -1.41 -5.81
N GLY A 155 -20.74 -1.64 -7.12
CA GLY A 155 -20.84 -3.00 -7.63
C GLY A 155 -20.63 -3.14 -9.13
N PHE A 156 -20.73 -4.39 -9.57
CA PHE A 156 -20.53 -4.82 -10.94
C PHE A 156 -21.82 -5.48 -11.48
N TYR A 157 -22.57 -4.73 -12.29
CA TYR A 157 -23.83 -5.17 -12.91
C TYR A 157 -24.82 -5.83 -11.92
N GLY A 158 -25.09 -5.15 -10.80
CA GLY A 158 -26.05 -5.58 -9.78
C GLY A 158 -25.50 -6.51 -8.70
N ARG A 159 -24.22 -6.93 -8.80
CA ARG A 159 -23.51 -7.66 -7.74
C ARG A 159 -22.65 -6.66 -6.97
N GLN A 160 -22.74 -6.65 -5.64
CA GLN A 160 -21.89 -5.79 -4.82
C GLN A 160 -20.42 -6.21 -4.95
N PHE A 161 -19.51 -5.23 -4.90
CA PHE A 161 -18.08 -5.53 -4.71
C PHE A 161 -17.86 -6.28 -3.40
N ASN A 162 -16.80 -7.10 -3.34
CA ASN A 162 -16.49 -7.88 -2.16
C ASN A 162 -16.14 -6.95 -0.98
N SER A 163 -15.00 -6.28 -1.10
CA SER A 163 -14.44 -5.32 -0.17
C SER A 163 -13.23 -4.67 -0.86
N PRO A 164 -13.44 -3.63 -1.70
CA PRO A 164 -12.35 -2.93 -2.38
C PRO A 164 -11.22 -2.60 -1.42
N ASN A 165 -9.98 -2.86 -1.81
CA ASN A 165 -8.86 -2.86 -0.88
C ASN A 165 -7.90 -1.69 -1.15
N ASP A 166 -7.34 -1.60 -2.35
CA ASP A 166 -6.46 -0.50 -2.74
C ASP A 166 -6.85 0.06 -4.12
N VAL A 167 -6.53 1.33 -4.37
CA VAL A 167 -6.98 2.09 -5.55
C VAL A 167 -5.88 3.00 -6.08
N VAL A 168 -5.83 3.15 -7.41
CA VAL A 168 -4.98 4.10 -8.11
C VAL A 168 -5.75 4.80 -9.23
N VAL A 169 -5.39 6.05 -9.52
CA VAL A 169 -5.96 6.81 -10.64
C VAL A 169 -4.90 6.88 -11.74
N HIS A 170 -5.30 6.51 -12.96
CA HIS A 170 -4.47 6.60 -14.15
C HIS A 170 -4.57 8.01 -14.77
N SER A 171 -3.57 8.47 -15.52
CA SER A 171 -3.56 9.83 -16.09
C SER A 171 -4.70 10.14 -17.07
N ASP A 172 -5.34 9.11 -17.63
CA ASP A 172 -6.57 9.25 -18.44
C ASP A 172 -7.84 9.55 -17.60
N GLY A 173 -7.71 9.61 -16.27
CA GLY A 173 -8.80 9.85 -15.32
C GLY A 173 -9.57 8.58 -14.92
N SER A 174 -9.19 7.41 -15.46
CA SER A 174 -9.80 6.14 -15.03
C SER A 174 -9.25 5.67 -13.70
N ILE A 175 -10.12 5.02 -12.93
CA ILE A 175 -9.84 4.54 -11.58
C ILE A 175 -9.66 3.03 -11.63
N TRP A 176 -8.58 2.52 -11.04
CA TRP A 176 -8.25 1.10 -11.03
C TRP A 176 -8.14 0.63 -9.59
N PHE A 177 -8.80 -0.48 -9.26
CA PHE A 177 -8.87 -0.96 -7.87
C PHE A 177 -8.92 -2.47 -7.78
N THR A 178 -8.50 -2.98 -6.63
CA THR A 178 -8.52 -4.41 -6.28
C THR A 178 -9.73 -4.72 -5.40
N ASP A 179 -10.35 -5.88 -5.62
CA ASP A 179 -11.56 -6.30 -4.87
C ASP A 179 -11.40 -7.70 -4.23
N PRO A 180 -10.51 -7.84 -3.23
CA PRO A 180 -10.35 -9.08 -2.48
C PRO A 180 -11.51 -9.31 -1.49
N ILE A 181 -11.57 -10.52 -0.93
CA ILE A 181 -12.61 -10.96 0.01
C ILE A 181 -12.29 -10.72 1.50
N TYR A 182 -11.35 -9.82 1.84
CA TYR A 182 -10.90 -9.63 3.22
C TYR A 182 -12.04 -9.33 4.18
N GLY A 183 -12.96 -8.43 3.84
CA GLY A 183 -14.03 -8.06 4.76
C GLY A 183 -14.95 -9.22 5.13
N SER A 184 -15.16 -10.18 4.23
CA SER A 184 -15.95 -11.38 4.54
C SER A 184 -15.16 -12.35 5.40
N LYS A 185 -13.85 -12.49 5.17
CA LYS A 185 -12.96 -13.34 5.99
C LYS A 185 -12.78 -12.81 7.41
N GLN A 186 -12.80 -11.49 7.57
CA GLN A 186 -12.76 -10.79 8.85
C GLN A 186 -14.15 -10.72 9.53
N GLY A 187 -15.21 -11.17 8.85
CA GLY A 187 -16.54 -11.36 9.43
C GLY A 187 -17.44 -10.12 9.47
N PHE A 188 -17.02 -8.98 8.92
CA PHE A 188 -17.85 -7.75 8.89
C PHE A 188 -18.58 -7.51 7.56
N ARG A 189 -18.28 -8.31 6.52
CA ARG A 189 -19.01 -8.31 5.24
C ARG A 189 -19.77 -9.61 4.99
N PRO A 190 -20.87 -9.56 4.21
CA PRO A 190 -21.57 -10.74 3.74
C PRO A 190 -20.69 -11.62 2.87
N ARG A 191 -21.17 -12.83 2.58
CA ARG A 191 -20.50 -13.73 1.66
C ARG A 191 -20.32 -13.07 0.27
N PRO A 192 -19.11 -13.10 -0.32
CA PRO A 192 -18.80 -12.58 -1.65
C PRO A 192 -19.73 -13.11 -2.75
N GLN A 193 -20.06 -12.24 -3.70
CA GLN A 193 -20.81 -12.57 -4.92
C GLN A 193 -19.95 -12.44 -6.19
N LEU A 194 -18.71 -11.96 -6.05
CA LEU A 194 -17.75 -11.78 -7.13
C LEU A 194 -16.45 -12.52 -6.81
N PRO A 195 -15.66 -12.94 -7.82
CA PRO A 195 -14.32 -13.45 -7.59
C PRO A 195 -13.36 -12.35 -7.14
N ASN A 196 -12.18 -12.73 -6.65
CA ASN A 196 -11.06 -11.83 -6.38
C ASN A 196 -10.51 -11.28 -7.71
N GLN A 197 -10.78 -10.01 -8.03
CA GLN A 197 -10.49 -9.43 -9.34
C GLN A 197 -9.99 -7.98 -9.23
N VAL A 198 -9.49 -7.48 -10.36
CA VAL A 198 -9.06 -6.09 -10.54
C VAL A 198 -10.01 -5.42 -11.52
N TYR A 199 -10.47 -4.24 -11.17
CA TYR A 199 -11.46 -3.49 -11.93
C TYR A 199 -10.90 -2.16 -12.39
N ARG A 200 -11.38 -1.70 -13.56
CA ARG A 200 -11.26 -0.33 -14.05
C ARG A 200 -12.66 0.30 -14.04
N PHE A 201 -12.77 1.49 -13.48
CA PHE A 201 -13.95 2.34 -13.47
C PHE A 201 -13.66 3.64 -14.21
N ASP A 202 -14.52 3.97 -15.17
CA ASP A 202 -14.51 5.26 -15.86
C ASP A 202 -15.59 6.16 -15.24
N PRO A 203 -15.21 7.23 -14.52
CA PRO A 203 -16.20 8.10 -13.86
C PRO A 203 -16.99 8.96 -14.85
N VAL A 204 -16.51 9.16 -16.08
CA VAL A 204 -17.21 9.95 -17.10
C VAL A 204 -18.33 9.12 -17.73
N THR A 205 -18.02 7.89 -18.15
CA THR A 205 -19.00 7.03 -18.82
C THR A 205 -19.75 6.12 -17.85
N GLN A 206 -19.36 6.09 -16.58
CA GLN A 206 -19.86 5.18 -15.54
C GLN A 206 -19.64 3.70 -15.87
N ASN A 207 -18.67 3.38 -16.73
CA ASN A 207 -18.38 2.00 -17.11
C ASN A 207 -17.45 1.34 -16.09
N VAL A 208 -17.80 0.14 -15.65
CA VAL A 208 -16.97 -0.72 -14.82
C VAL A 208 -16.60 -1.97 -15.61
N ARG A 209 -15.32 -2.33 -15.60
CA ARG A 209 -14.82 -3.52 -16.31
C ARG A 209 -13.81 -4.28 -15.47
N VAL A 210 -13.89 -5.61 -15.50
CA VAL A 210 -12.81 -6.46 -15.01
C VAL A 210 -11.64 -6.38 -16.00
N VAL A 211 -10.46 -6.06 -15.50
CA VAL A 211 -9.24 -5.86 -16.31
C VAL A 211 -8.16 -6.92 -16.03
N ALA A 212 -8.22 -7.59 -14.88
CA ALA A 212 -7.41 -8.77 -14.59
C ALA A 212 -8.07 -9.69 -13.56
N ASP A 213 -7.75 -10.97 -13.65
CA ASP A 213 -8.19 -12.04 -12.76
C ASP A 213 -7.06 -13.04 -12.48
N GLY A 214 -7.39 -14.17 -11.85
CA GLY A 214 -6.41 -15.23 -11.55
C GLY A 214 -5.49 -14.92 -10.38
N PHE A 215 -5.96 -14.07 -9.46
CA PHE A 215 -5.31 -13.75 -8.18
C PHE A 215 -5.90 -14.61 -7.06
N GLY A 216 -5.07 -14.92 -6.07
CA GLY A 216 -5.54 -15.42 -4.79
C GLY A 216 -6.29 -14.33 -4.03
N ARG A 217 -5.62 -13.21 -3.75
CA ARG A 217 -6.17 -11.99 -3.12
C ARG A 217 -5.42 -10.77 -3.66
N PRO A 218 -5.94 -10.07 -4.70
CA PRO A 218 -5.30 -8.86 -5.19
C PRO A 218 -5.40 -7.78 -4.10
N ASN A 219 -4.30 -7.10 -3.82
CA ASN A 219 -4.22 -6.13 -2.75
C ASN A 219 -3.71 -4.78 -3.28
N GLY A 220 -2.44 -4.43 -3.12
CA GLY A 220 -1.87 -3.18 -3.60
C GLY A 220 -1.85 -3.08 -5.13
N ILE A 221 -2.05 -1.87 -5.66
CA ILE A 221 -2.00 -1.57 -7.10
C ILE A 221 -1.23 -0.26 -7.34
N ALA A 222 -0.28 -0.26 -8.29
CA ALA A 222 0.44 0.95 -8.68
C ALA A 222 0.95 0.88 -10.13
N PHE A 223 0.98 2.04 -10.80
CA PHE A 223 1.54 2.18 -12.15
C PHE A 223 3.03 2.55 -12.12
N SER A 224 3.75 2.16 -13.18
CA SER A 224 5.05 2.74 -13.52
C SER A 224 4.96 4.24 -13.76
N PRO A 225 6.07 5.01 -13.63
CA PRO A 225 6.05 6.46 -13.87
C PRO A 225 5.53 6.87 -15.25
N ASP A 226 5.68 6.00 -16.26
CA ASP A 226 5.19 6.18 -17.62
C ASP A 226 3.82 5.51 -17.88
N GLU A 227 3.22 4.91 -16.84
CA GLU A 227 1.94 4.21 -16.81
C GLU A 227 1.79 3.04 -17.80
N LYS A 228 2.88 2.57 -18.41
CA LYS A 228 2.84 1.44 -19.35
C LYS A 228 2.88 0.08 -18.67
N THR A 229 3.24 0.04 -17.38
CA THR A 229 3.20 -1.17 -16.57
C THR A 229 2.38 -0.91 -15.32
N VAL A 230 1.52 -1.85 -14.95
CA VAL A 230 0.85 -1.87 -13.65
C VAL A 230 1.36 -3.06 -12.83
N TYR A 231 1.58 -2.81 -11.55
CA TYR A 231 2.00 -3.79 -10.55
C TYR A 231 0.84 -4.05 -9.60
N ILE A 232 0.56 -5.32 -9.33
CA ILE A 232 -0.53 -5.76 -8.47
C ILE A 232 0.00 -6.81 -7.52
N THR A 233 -0.18 -6.61 -6.22
CA THR A 233 0.24 -7.57 -5.21
C THR A 233 -0.83 -8.63 -4.98
N ASP A 234 -0.39 -9.86 -4.71
CA ASP A 234 -1.23 -11.00 -4.35
C ASP A 234 -0.77 -11.55 -3.00
N THR A 235 -1.67 -11.45 -2.03
CA THR A 235 -1.39 -11.62 -0.60
C THR A 235 -2.14 -12.81 0.00
N ALA A 236 -2.52 -13.78 -0.85
CA ALA A 236 -3.27 -14.97 -0.46
C ALA A 236 -2.55 -15.92 0.51
N TYR A 237 -1.25 -15.74 0.76
CA TYR A 237 -0.58 -16.34 1.92
C TYR A 237 -1.29 -15.99 3.23
N THR A 238 -1.86 -14.78 3.37
CA THR A 238 -2.63 -14.38 4.55
C THR A 238 -4.13 -14.57 4.31
N LEU A 239 -4.77 -15.37 5.17
CA LEU A 239 -6.16 -15.78 4.98
C LEU A 239 -7.20 -14.78 5.51
N GLY A 240 -6.77 -13.68 6.14
CA GLY A 240 -7.65 -12.61 6.61
C GLY A 240 -8.52 -12.99 7.82
N ASP A 241 -8.29 -14.16 8.41
CA ASP A 241 -8.91 -14.63 9.67
C ASP A 241 -7.85 -14.82 10.79
N GLY A 242 -6.67 -14.22 10.60
CA GLY A 242 -5.51 -14.37 11.48
C GLY A 242 -4.66 -15.61 11.19
N THR A 243 -5.01 -16.44 10.20
CA THR A 243 -4.22 -17.60 9.79
C THR A 243 -3.51 -17.39 8.45
N ASN A 244 -2.50 -18.22 8.19
CA ASN A 244 -1.71 -18.20 6.96
C ASN A 244 -1.80 -19.53 6.22
N ASP A 245 -1.79 -19.47 4.89
CA ASP A 245 -1.59 -20.61 4.00
C ASP A 245 -0.20 -20.48 3.33
N PRO A 246 0.79 -21.29 3.75
CA PRO A 246 2.14 -21.21 3.19
C PRO A 246 2.23 -21.61 1.71
N THR A 247 1.15 -22.13 1.11
CA THR A 247 1.06 -22.40 -0.33
C THR A 247 0.43 -21.26 -1.12
N GLY A 248 -0.10 -20.25 -0.42
CA GLY A 248 -0.69 -19.06 -1.01
C GLY A 248 0.37 -18.08 -1.55
N PRO A 249 0.02 -17.27 -2.57
CA PRO A 249 0.86 -16.19 -3.07
C PRO A 249 1.29 -15.17 -2.01
N SER A 250 2.57 -14.78 -2.08
CA SER A 250 3.17 -13.57 -1.48
C SER A 250 3.89 -12.80 -2.57
N THR A 251 3.19 -12.48 -3.65
CA THR A 251 3.81 -12.23 -4.97
C THR A 251 3.31 -10.93 -5.58
N ILE A 252 4.21 -10.17 -6.19
CA ILE A 252 3.90 -9.02 -7.03
C ILE A 252 3.87 -9.48 -8.48
N TYR A 253 2.78 -9.20 -9.18
CA TYR A 253 2.64 -9.43 -10.61
C TYR A 253 2.71 -8.11 -11.37
N ALA A 254 3.33 -8.11 -12.54
CA ALA A 254 3.33 -6.99 -13.47
C ALA A 254 2.52 -7.32 -14.73
N PHE A 255 1.92 -6.29 -15.31
CA PHE A 255 1.16 -6.36 -16.56
C PHE A 255 1.51 -5.16 -17.43
N ASP A 256 1.52 -5.36 -18.75
CA ASP A 256 1.60 -4.25 -19.69
C ASP A 256 0.22 -3.63 -19.87
N VAL A 257 0.15 -2.31 -19.82
CA VAL A 257 -1.06 -1.52 -20.09
C VAL A 257 -1.11 -1.25 -21.59
N SER A 258 -2.09 -1.83 -22.27
CA SER A 258 -2.19 -1.79 -23.73
C SER A 258 -3.56 -1.29 -24.18
N SER A 259 -3.58 -0.34 -25.12
CA SER A 259 -4.82 0.07 -25.78
C SER A 259 -5.15 -0.87 -26.94
N ILE A 260 -6.28 -1.58 -26.85
CA ILE A 260 -6.76 -2.51 -27.87
C ILE A 260 -8.20 -2.12 -28.21
N ASN A 261 -8.49 -1.87 -29.49
CA ASN A 261 -9.81 -1.45 -29.96
C ASN A 261 -10.38 -0.21 -29.21
N GLY A 262 -9.50 0.71 -28.78
CA GLY A 262 -9.88 1.92 -28.05
C GLY A 262 -10.05 1.74 -26.54
N GLU A 263 -9.83 0.54 -25.99
CA GLU A 263 -9.99 0.23 -24.57
C GLU A 263 -8.66 -0.17 -23.93
N GLN A 264 -8.46 0.13 -22.64
CA GLN A 264 -7.24 -0.19 -21.89
C GLN A 264 -7.27 -1.59 -21.30
N PHE A 265 -6.35 -2.48 -21.70
CA PHE A 265 -6.22 -3.86 -21.24
C PHE A 265 -4.94 -4.07 -20.44
N LEU A 266 -4.99 -5.03 -19.51
CA LEU A 266 -3.80 -5.60 -18.89
C LEU A 266 -3.40 -6.87 -19.65
N THR A 267 -2.17 -6.88 -20.14
CA THR A 267 -1.62 -7.98 -20.95
C THR A 267 -0.27 -8.43 -20.39
N ASN A 268 0.26 -9.54 -20.90
CA ASN A 268 1.60 -10.04 -20.53
C ASN A 268 1.83 -10.16 -19.01
N ARG A 269 0.85 -10.76 -18.30
CA ARG A 269 0.98 -11.08 -16.87
C ARG A 269 2.29 -11.83 -16.64
N ARG A 270 3.09 -11.33 -15.70
CA ARG A 270 4.37 -11.93 -15.32
C ARG A 270 4.60 -11.77 -13.83
N VAL A 271 5.29 -12.74 -13.23
CA VAL A 271 5.83 -12.57 -11.87
C VAL A 271 6.89 -11.48 -11.95
N PHE A 272 6.75 -10.47 -11.09
CA PHE A 272 7.76 -9.43 -10.93
C PHE A 272 8.71 -9.77 -9.78
N ALA A 273 8.15 -9.99 -8.58
CA ALA A 273 8.91 -10.32 -7.39
C ALA A 273 8.04 -11.13 -6.40
N MET A 274 8.68 -11.85 -5.48
CA MET A 274 8.03 -12.45 -4.32
C MET A 274 8.61 -11.78 -3.06
N ALA A 275 7.76 -11.47 -2.08
CA ALA A 275 8.24 -10.93 -0.81
C ALA A 275 9.07 -12.00 -0.07
N ASP A 276 10.19 -11.58 0.50
CA ASP A 276 11.04 -12.45 1.31
C ASP A 276 10.37 -12.81 2.65
N THR A 277 9.77 -11.81 3.30
CA THR A 277 9.04 -11.97 4.57
C THR A 277 7.59 -11.54 4.44
N GLY A 278 6.66 -12.41 4.84
CA GLY A 278 5.23 -12.12 4.87
C GLY A 278 4.62 -11.99 3.47
N VAL A 279 3.84 -10.93 3.26
CA VAL A 279 3.16 -10.63 1.99
C VAL A 279 3.51 -9.21 1.54
N PRO A 280 3.62 -8.94 0.22
CA PRO A 280 3.70 -7.58 -0.29
C PRO A 280 2.31 -6.97 -0.25
N ASP A 281 2.05 -6.04 0.67
CA ASP A 281 0.75 -5.44 0.90
C ASP A 281 0.57 -4.18 0.02
N GLY A 282 0.56 -2.98 0.60
CA GLY A 282 0.57 -1.73 -0.14
C GLY A 282 1.85 -1.53 -0.98
N ILE A 283 1.70 -1.02 -2.20
CA ILE A 283 2.77 -0.87 -3.20
C ILE A 283 2.87 0.57 -3.71
N LYS A 284 4.08 1.05 -3.98
CA LYS A 284 4.36 2.31 -4.70
C LYS A 284 5.63 2.20 -5.53
N LEU A 285 5.79 3.13 -6.48
CA LEU A 285 6.99 3.27 -7.29
C LEU A 285 7.64 4.62 -7.09
N ASP A 286 8.95 4.70 -7.32
CA ASP A 286 9.66 5.97 -7.49
C ASP A 286 9.77 6.35 -8.99
N MET A 287 10.28 7.56 -9.27
CA MET A 287 10.46 8.07 -10.63
C MET A 287 11.51 7.32 -11.47
N ASP A 288 12.39 6.53 -10.84
CA ASP A 288 13.36 5.67 -11.53
C ASP A 288 12.75 4.28 -11.86
N GLY A 289 11.52 4.03 -11.43
CA GLY A 289 10.78 2.79 -11.64
C GLY A 289 11.12 1.69 -10.63
N ASN A 290 11.82 2.01 -9.54
CA ASN A 290 11.99 1.07 -8.44
C ASN A 290 10.63 0.83 -7.77
N VAL A 291 10.38 -0.41 -7.39
CA VAL A 291 9.11 -0.87 -6.80
C VAL A 291 9.31 -1.10 -5.31
N TYR A 292 8.43 -0.52 -4.51
CA TYR A 292 8.44 -0.57 -3.05
C TYR A 292 7.17 -1.25 -2.59
N ALA A 293 7.25 -2.17 -1.62
CA ALA A 293 6.06 -2.73 -0.98
C ALA A 293 6.23 -2.84 0.54
N GLY A 294 5.14 -2.60 1.26
CA GLY A 294 5.02 -3.01 2.66
C GLY A 294 5.06 -4.53 2.75
N CYS A 295 5.88 -5.07 3.64
CA CYS A 295 6.14 -6.50 3.82
C CYS A 295 6.20 -6.84 5.30
N GLY A 296 6.29 -8.14 5.62
CA GLY A 296 6.28 -8.64 7.00
C GLY A 296 7.48 -8.20 7.85
N ASP A 297 8.53 -7.64 7.25
CA ASP A 297 9.74 -7.13 7.89
C ASP A 297 9.99 -5.63 7.66
N GLY A 298 9.08 -4.91 6.99
CA GLY A 298 9.19 -3.48 6.73
C GLY A 298 8.93 -3.13 5.27
N ILE A 299 9.72 -2.24 4.68
CA ILE A 299 9.60 -1.88 3.26
C ILE A 299 10.66 -2.61 2.44
N ASN A 300 10.22 -3.43 1.49
CA ASN A 300 11.11 -4.09 0.54
C ASN A 300 11.17 -3.30 -0.77
N VAL A 301 12.38 -3.17 -1.34
CA VAL A 301 12.63 -2.33 -2.52
C VAL A 301 13.28 -3.13 -3.62
N TRP A 302 12.65 -3.20 -4.79
CA TRP A 302 13.13 -3.89 -5.97
C TRP A 302 13.45 -2.91 -7.09
N SER A 303 14.47 -3.23 -7.88
CA SER A 303 14.74 -2.52 -9.14
C SER A 303 13.60 -2.71 -10.15
N PRO A 304 13.50 -1.90 -11.22
CA PRO A 304 12.51 -2.09 -12.28
C PRO A 304 12.52 -3.49 -12.93
N GLY A 305 13.62 -4.23 -12.78
CA GLY A 305 13.76 -5.61 -13.26
C GLY A 305 13.40 -6.70 -12.25
N GLY A 306 12.90 -6.37 -11.06
CA GLY A 306 12.48 -7.35 -10.04
C GLY A 306 13.59 -7.86 -9.12
N VAL A 307 14.81 -7.34 -9.23
CA VAL A 307 15.91 -7.66 -8.30
C VAL A 307 15.75 -6.89 -7.00
N LEU A 308 15.74 -7.59 -5.86
CA LEU A 308 15.70 -6.97 -4.52
C LEU A 308 16.97 -6.14 -4.30
N LEU A 309 16.81 -4.85 -4.05
CA LEU A 309 17.88 -3.90 -3.81
C LEU A 309 18.23 -3.79 -2.33
N GLY A 310 17.20 -3.75 -1.49
CA GLY A 310 17.36 -3.47 -0.07
C GLY A 310 16.02 -3.49 0.66
N LYS A 311 16.10 -3.34 1.98
CA LYS A 311 14.95 -3.27 2.87
C LYS A 311 15.10 -2.14 3.89
N ILE A 312 13.98 -1.56 4.27
CA ILE A 312 13.86 -0.67 5.44
C ILE A 312 13.13 -1.47 6.51
N LEU A 313 13.90 -2.04 7.44
CA LEU A 313 13.44 -2.95 8.46
C LEU A 313 12.60 -2.21 9.52
N ILE A 314 11.38 -2.69 9.70
CA ILE A 314 10.47 -2.28 10.76
C ILE A 314 9.95 -3.54 11.41
N LYS A 315 10.08 -3.62 12.73
CA LYS A 315 9.60 -4.77 13.49
C LYS A 315 8.10 -4.92 13.27
N ASP A 316 7.65 -6.15 13.06
CA ASP A 316 6.25 -6.49 12.82
C ASP A 316 5.69 -5.95 11.48
N GLY A 317 6.58 -5.49 10.58
CA GLY A 317 6.28 -5.21 9.18
C GLY A 317 5.78 -3.79 8.87
N ALA A 318 5.21 -3.62 7.68
CA ALA A 318 4.49 -2.41 7.30
C ALA A 318 3.37 -2.79 6.33
N ALA A 319 2.17 -2.26 6.55
CA ALA A 319 1.01 -2.55 5.70
C ALA A 319 0.97 -1.61 4.49
N ASN A 320 1.17 -0.31 4.70
CA ASN A 320 1.22 0.67 3.61
C ASN A 320 2.20 1.82 3.92
N PHE A 321 2.46 2.67 2.94
CA PHE A 321 3.38 3.81 3.05
C PHE A 321 3.09 4.83 1.95
N SER A 322 3.70 6.01 1.98
CA SER A 322 3.68 6.98 0.88
C SER A 322 4.95 7.81 0.83
N PHE A 323 5.22 8.41 -0.33
CA PHE A 323 6.31 9.37 -0.48
C PHE A 323 5.83 10.76 -0.07
N GLY A 324 6.66 11.46 0.70
CA GLY A 324 6.56 12.88 0.97
C GLY A 324 7.61 13.67 0.19
N HIS A 325 7.83 14.92 0.57
CA HIS A 325 8.78 15.80 -0.11
C HIS A 325 10.23 15.34 0.07
N SER A 326 11.06 15.53 -0.96
CA SER A 326 12.53 15.49 -0.84
C SER A 326 13.08 14.20 -0.21
N GLY A 327 12.57 13.05 -0.67
CA GLY A 327 12.99 11.73 -0.20
C GLY A 327 12.40 11.33 1.14
N GLN A 328 11.42 12.05 1.67
CA GLN A 328 10.68 11.60 2.84
C GLN A 328 9.75 10.44 2.46
N MET A 329 9.58 9.47 3.35
CA MET A 329 8.61 8.39 3.22
C MET A 329 7.89 8.20 4.55
N PHE A 330 6.56 8.14 4.52
CA PHE A 330 5.71 7.84 5.67
C PHE A 330 5.34 6.37 5.65
N ILE A 331 5.54 5.64 6.74
CA ILE A 331 5.34 4.18 6.79
C ILE A 331 4.36 3.83 7.91
N LEU A 332 3.37 3.01 7.56
CA LEU A 332 2.25 2.64 8.43
C LEU A 332 2.50 1.24 9.03
N ASN A 333 2.67 1.19 10.35
CA ASN A 333 2.98 -0.02 11.11
C ASN A 333 2.07 -0.10 12.35
N GLU A 334 0.80 -0.38 12.11
CA GLU A 334 -0.27 -0.54 13.11
C GLU A 334 -0.37 0.65 14.08
N ASN A 335 0.25 0.52 15.25
CA ASN A 335 0.22 1.51 16.33
C ASN A 335 1.26 2.65 16.15
N THR A 336 2.09 2.61 15.12
CA THR A 336 3.15 3.60 14.90
C THR A 336 3.18 4.10 13.46
N LEU A 337 3.16 5.43 13.31
CA LEU A 337 3.51 6.12 12.08
C LEU A 337 5.01 6.41 12.10
N TRP A 338 5.75 5.85 11.16
CA TRP A 338 7.17 6.08 10.98
C TRP A 338 7.43 7.08 9.84
N THR A 339 8.58 7.76 9.89
CA THR A 339 9.17 8.44 8.75
C THR A 339 10.54 7.85 8.44
N ALA A 340 10.80 7.61 7.17
CA ALA A 340 12.15 7.39 6.66
C ALA A 340 12.62 8.60 5.88
N GLN A 341 13.88 8.98 6.04
CA GLN A 341 14.57 9.89 5.15
C GLN A 341 15.43 9.08 4.21
N LEU A 342 15.09 9.11 2.91
CA LEU A 342 15.86 8.55 1.81
C LEU A 342 16.77 9.63 1.19
N SER A 343 17.43 9.31 0.07
CA SER A 343 18.10 10.31 -0.75
C SER A 343 17.10 11.39 -1.16
N ARG A 344 17.50 12.66 -1.08
CA ARG A 344 16.67 13.80 -1.47
C ARG A 344 16.31 13.83 -2.96
N SER A 345 16.97 13.01 -3.77
CA SER A 345 16.67 12.84 -5.19
C SER A 345 15.53 11.85 -5.45
N VAL A 346 15.19 10.98 -4.49
CA VAL A 346 14.10 10.02 -4.64
C VAL A 346 12.78 10.76 -4.62
N LYS A 347 11.94 10.47 -5.61
CA LYS A 347 10.60 11.04 -5.75
C LYS A 347 9.60 9.95 -6.01
N GLY A 348 8.46 10.00 -5.33
CA GLY A 348 7.36 9.05 -5.57
C GLY A 348 6.73 9.28 -6.94
N ALA A 349 6.42 8.21 -7.67
CA ALA A 349 5.88 8.30 -9.04
C ALA A 349 4.48 8.94 -9.09
N LEU A 350 3.65 8.69 -8.07
CA LEU A 350 2.27 9.15 -8.00
C LEU A 350 2.17 10.68 -7.94
N LEU A 351 2.89 11.30 -7.01
CA LEU A 351 2.85 12.75 -6.77
C LEU A 351 4.02 13.50 -7.44
N ARG A 352 5.06 12.77 -7.87
CA ARG A 352 6.28 13.30 -8.51
C ARG A 352 7.05 14.31 -7.65
N ILE A 353 6.97 14.15 -6.32
CA ILE A 353 7.63 15.00 -5.29
C ILE A 353 8.70 14.25 -4.50
#